data_AF-A0A2W4RCF1-F1
#
_entry.id   AF-A0A2W4RCF1-F1
#
_cell.length_a   1.000
_cell.length_b   1.000
_cell.length_c   1.000
_cell.angle_alpha   90.00
_cell.angle_beta   90.00
_cell.angle_gamma   90.00
#
_symmetry.space_group_name_H-M   'P 1'
#
loop_
_entity.id
_entity.type
_entity.pdbx_description
1 polymer ?
#
loop_
_entity_poly.entity_id
_entity_poly.type
_entity_poly.pdbx_seq_one_letter_code
_entity_poly.pdbx_strand_id
1 'polypeptide(L)' 'TVRPAGAIVLSGILREQAEEVMSAYEAHFAMEEPVYLEDWVRIAGVRRSG' A
#
# COMPACT_ATOMS: atom_id res chain seq x y z
N THR A 1 -13.69 -8.27 3.62
CA THR A 1 -13.61 -6.99 2.89
C THR A 1 -13.27 -5.89 3.87
N VAL A 2 -12.36 -4.98 3.50
CA VAL A 2 -12.05 -3.80 4.33
C VAL A 2 -13.27 -2.88 4.37
N ARG A 3 -13.57 -2.27 5.52
CA ARG A 3 -14.69 -1.33 5.65
C ARG A 3 -14.48 -0.13 4.70
N PRO A 4 -15.54 0.53 4.21
CA PRO A 4 -15.39 1.82 3.52
C PRO A 4 -14.54 2.77 4.37
N ALA A 5 -13.63 3.50 3.73
CA ALA A 5 -12.62 4.34 4.40
C ALA A 5 -11.69 3.61 5.39
N GLY A 6 -11.60 2.28 5.35
CA GLY A 6 -10.67 1.52 6.19
C GLY A 6 -9.23 1.65 5.70
N ALA A 7 -8.29 1.87 6.62
CA ALA A 7 -6.87 1.94 6.33
C ALA A 7 -6.23 0.53 6.25
N ILE A 8 -5.20 0.41 5.41
CA ILE A 8 -4.33 -0.75 5.31
C ILE A 8 -2.88 -0.32 5.47
N VAL A 9 -2.06 -1.22 6.00
CA VAL A 9 -0.60 -1.10 6.03
C VAL A 9 -0.03 -2.43 5.57
N LEU A 10 0.84 -2.37 4.58
CA LEU A 10 1.59 -3.50 4.05
C LEU A 10 3.05 -3.34 4.46
N SER A 11 3.63 -4.39 5.04
CA SER A 11 5.02 -4.46 5.48
C SER A 11 5.67 -5.75 4.97
N GLY A 12 7.00 -5.82 5.06
CA GLY A 12 7.75 -7.00 4.60
C GLY A 12 7.92 -7.05 3.07
N ILE A 13 7.84 -5.90 2.40
CA ILE A 13 8.02 -5.76 0.96
C ILE A 13 9.45 -5.29 0.71
N LEU A 14 10.11 -5.84 -0.30
CA LEU A 14 11.42 -5.36 -0.73
C LEU A 14 11.27 -4.10 -1.61
N ARG A 15 12.27 -3.23 -1.62
CA ARG A 15 12.28 -1.97 -2.40
C ARG A 15 11.92 -2.18 -3.87
N GLU A 16 12.46 -3.23 -4.49
CA GLU A 16 12.21 -3.59 -5.89
C GLU A 16 10.76 -4.06 -6.16
N GLN A 17 10.06 -4.51 -5.12
CA GLN A 17 8.67 -4.95 -5.19
C GLN A 17 7.67 -3.82 -4.90
N ALA A 18 8.15 -2.63 -4.50
CA ALA A 18 7.30 -1.53 -4.06
C ALA A 18 6.29 -1.12 -5.14
N GLU A 19 6.75 -0.94 -6.38
CA GLU A 19 5.92 -0.49 -7.50
C GLU A 19 4.85 -1.53 -7.88
N GLU A 20 5.23 -2.80 -7.94
CA GLU A 20 4.29 -3.89 -8.24
C GLU A 20 3.19 -4.00 -7.17
N VAL A 21 3.57 -3.89 -5.89
CA VAL A 21 2.60 -3.93 -4.79
C VAL A 21 1.70 -2.70 -4.80
N MET A 22 2.24 -1.49 -5.05
CA MET A 22 1.44 -0.28 -5.21
C MET A 22 0.39 -0.46 -6.31
N SER A 23 0.83 -0.86 -7.51
CA SER A 23 -0.04 -1.05 -8.67
C SER A 23 -1.15 -2.08 -8.42
N ALA A 24 -0.86 -3.15 -7.68
CA ALA A 24 -1.85 -4.18 -7.36
C ALA A 24 -2.96 -3.67 -6.43
N TYR A 25 -2.65 -2.72 -5.54
CA TYR A 25 -3.60 -2.17 -4.56
C TYR A 25 -4.25 -0.86 -5.01
N GLU A 26 -3.64 -0.16 -5.96
CA GLU A 26 -4.11 1.12 -6.51
C GLU A 26 -5.51 1.05 -7.14
N ALA A 27 -6.03 -0.11 -7.54
CA ALA A 27 -7.40 -0.24 -8.02
C ALA A 27 -8.45 -0.08 -6.89
N HIS A 28 -8.10 -0.44 -5.66
CA HIS A 28 -9.04 -0.55 -4.53
C HIS A 28 -8.75 0.44 -3.40
N PHE A 29 -7.51 0.90 -3.28
CA PHE A 29 -7.03 1.77 -2.20
C PHE A 29 -6.35 3.01 -2.76
N ALA A 30 -6.65 4.16 -2.15
CA ALA A 30 -5.84 5.37 -2.32
C ALA A 30 -4.55 5.16 -1.53
N MET A 31 -3.45 4.93 -2.24
CA MET A 31 -2.16 4.62 -1.65
C MET A 31 -1.43 5.89 -1.22
N GLU A 32 -0.75 5.82 -0.08
CA GLU A 32 0.17 6.85 0.39
C GLU A 32 1.57 6.61 -0.19
N GLU A 33 2.44 7.61 -0.08
CA GLU A 33 3.82 7.48 -0.54
C GLU A 33 4.56 6.37 0.25
N PRO A 34 5.21 5.41 -0.43
CA PRO A 34 5.94 4.34 0.22
C PRO A 34 7.06 4.87 1.10
N VAL A 35 7.16 4.35 2.32
CA VAL A 35 8.24 4.68 3.24
C VAL A 35 9.28 3.57 3.20
N TYR A 36 10.50 3.94 2.83
CA TYR A 36 11.61 3.01 2.69
C TYR A 36 12.53 3.01 3.92
N LEU A 37 13.01 1.83 4.29
CA LEU A 37 14.04 1.61 5.29
C LEU A 37 15.01 0.56 4.74
N GLU A 38 16.20 1.01 4.34
CA GLU A 38 17.19 0.16 3.65
C GLU A 38 16.58 -0.53 2.41
N ASP A 39 16.50 -1.85 2.41
CA ASP A 39 15.91 -2.67 1.36
C ASP A 39 14.42 -2.94 1.58
N TRP A 40 13.88 -2.55 2.74
CA TRP A 40 12.48 -2.75 3.08
C TRP A 40 11.64 -1.54 2.73
N VAL A 41 10.37 -1.79 2.37
CA VAL A 41 9.37 -0.77 2.17
C VAL A 41 8.12 -1.07 2.99
N ARG A 42 7.55 0.00 3.54
CA ARG A 42 6.23 0.04 4.14
C ARG A 42 5.31 0.85 3.23
N ILE A 43 4.18 0.26 2.88
CA ILE A 43 3.16 0.89 2.05
C ILE A 43 1.90 1.05 2.90
N ALA A 44 1.25 2.21 2.82
CA ALA A 44 -0.02 2.46 3.48
C ALA A 44 -1.06 2.93 2.46
N GLY A 45 -2.34 2.77 2.79
CA GLY A 45 -3.41 3.27 1.94
C GLY A 45 -4.77 3.18 2.60
N VAL A 46 -5.74 3.89 2.03
CA VAL A 46 -7.13 3.92 2.53
C VAL A 46 -8.06 3.38 1.46
N ARG A 47 -8.99 2.51 1.85
CA ARG A 47 -9.96 1.93 0.91
C ARG A 47 -10.78 3.03 0.28
N ARG A 48 -10.82 3.07 -1.05
CA ARG A 48 -11.70 4.02 -1.74
C ARG A 48 -13.15 3.71 -1.38
N SER A 49 -13.87 4.75 -1.00
CA SER A 49 -15.32 4.71 -0.89
C SER A 49 -15.86 4.58 -2.31
N GLY A 50 -16.41 3.42 -2.64
CA GLY A 50 -17.19 3.24 -3.87
C GLY A 50 -18.54 3.92 -3.75
#